data_AF-A0A7S4D5Z8-F1
#
_entry.id   AF-A0A7S4D5Z8-F1
#
_cell.length_a   1.000
_cell.length_b   1.000
_cell.length_c   1.000
_cell.angle_alpha   90.00
_cell.angle_beta   90.00
_cell.angle_gamma   90.00
#
_symmetry.space_group_name_H-M   'P 1'
#
loop_
_entity.id
_entity.type
_entity.pdbx_description
1 polymer ?
#
loop_
_entity_poly.entity_id
_entity_poly.type
_entity_poly.pdbx_seq_one_letter_code
_entity_poly.pdbx_strand_id
1 'polypeptide(L)'
;MAYQSVGGGLPTTAASQNDREYAALLRHETPSRFKGFCKVLMAGVGILAICYFLMIAVEDNEPNEVPYPAPAKPSQSKQAHKTDPTYEFGDVPFSIGQNALQPTEFLGDLKAPYPTHSFWFNMVLEEGAGPGILTPLAAKCLTEGVMFSYPAARRKVTTTTVSDYFQNDLGFGAAETYEGHKVVAYDSLSVKFEYQYTTGGLLTTHLVRGTPYGTVVYDGLTPVIHHQWSNITAVNGAPAAGTTVSGSDFLIEGADGMRWKLFTESDIELEVSENGLAMTATAPYSGVMRAAYSPTADFDAVLETYKGAYPVGGLWDYEVAGDYVTYTYNWTYEGTGPLLMGAIKHQSDILANDTNFVQKAAYSSMKGPVDLIEGDFWTLSEKLPTITWTAPRNITDHHKIRQIQEQLAIDVAIKPPNDANPYFAGKARDECAIVCGQWVVDCPPIFLLSILYTSSSTILPPM
;
A
#
# COMPACT_ATOMS: atom_id res chain seq x y z
N MET A 1 -20.18 36.37 -6.30
CA MET A 1 -20.98 35.94 -7.47
C MET A 1 -21.80 34.74 -7.04
N ALA A 2 -23.09 34.95 -6.83
CA ALA A 2 -24.05 33.90 -6.51
C ALA A 2 -24.46 33.18 -7.81
N TYR A 3 -24.61 31.86 -7.76
CA TYR A 3 -25.43 31.16 -8.75
C TYR A 3 -26.36 30.18 -8.05
N GLN A 4 -27.62 30.28 -8.47
CA GLN A 4 -28.82 29.72 -7.87
C GLN A 4 -28.99 28.23 -8.15
N SER A 5 -29.64 27.57 -7.20
CA SER A 5 -30.35 26.31 -7.37
C SER A 5 -31.50 26.45 -8.37
N VAL A 6 -31.67 25.45 -9.24
CA VAL A 6 -32.96 25.18 -9.90
C VAL A 6 -33.25 23.70 -9.72
N GLY A 7 -34.32 23.42 -8.96
CA GLY A 7 -34.94 22.10 -8.89
C GLY A 7 -35.78 21.82 -10.13
N GLY A 8 -35.80 20.57 -10.56
CA GLY A 8 -36.69 20.05 -11.61
C GLY A 8 -36.91 18.56 -11.37
N GLY A 9 -38.16 18.17 -11.19
CA GLY A 9 -38.57 16.84 -10.73
C GLY A 9 -38.38 15.70 -11.74
N LEU A 10 -38.45 14.49 -11.19
CA LEU A 10 -38.52 13.20 -11.88
C LEU A 10 -39.71 13.14 -12.86
N PRO A 11 -39.55 12.37 -13.95
CA PRO A 11 -40.59 11.42 -14.31
C PRO A 11 -40.03 10.00 -14.45
N THR A 12 -40.87 9.07 -13.98
CA THR A 12 -40.77 7.61 -14.11
C THR A 12 -40.95 7.13 -15.56
N THR A 13 -40.42 5.94 -15.82
CA THR A 13 -40.67 4.99 -16.94
C THR A 13 -40.26 5.36 -18.36
N ALA A 14 -39.25 4.64 -18.88
CA ALA A 14 -39.32 3.91 -20.17
C ALA A 14 -38.01 3.12 -20.37
N ALA A 15 -38.09 1.79 -20.35
CA ALA A 15 -37.03 0.91 -20.81
C ALA A 15 -36.87 1.09 -22.34
N SER A 16 -35.75 1.63 -22.79
CA SER A 16 -35.42 1.74 -24.21
C SER A 16 -34.60 0.53 -24.66
N GLN A 17 -35.27 -0.41 -25.33
CA GLN A 17 -34.98 -1.02 -26.63
C GLN A 17 -33.53 -1.37 -27.08
N ASN A 18 -32.51 -1.30 -26.21
CA ASN A 18 -31.14 -1.76 -26.46
C ASN A 18 -30.80 -3.09 -25.75
N ASP A 19 -31.60 -3.49 -24.76
CA ASP A 19 -31.39 -4.76 -24.03
C ASP A 19 -31.95 -6.01 -24.74
N ARG A 20 -32.59 -5.85 -25.91
CA ARG A 20 -33.14 -6.98 -26.69
C ARG A 20 -32.26 -7.46 -27.84
N GLU A 21 -31.21 -6.73 -28.22
CA GLU A 21 -30.29 -7.17 -29.28
C GLU A 21 -29.04 -7.90 -28.77
N TYR A 22 -28.70 -7.80 -27.48
CA TYR A 22 -27.55 -8.52 -26.92
C TYR A 22 -27.83 -9.99 -26.56
N ALA A 23 -29.10 -10.40 -26.46
CA ALA A 23 -29.49 -11.79 -26.17
C ALA A 23 -29.66 -12.67 -27.41
N ALA A 24 -29.54 -12.12 -28.61
CA ALA A 24 -29.73 -12.83 -29.89
C ALA A 24 -28.41 -13.23 -30.60
N LEU A 25 -27.25 -12.81 -30.09
CA LEU A 25 -25.94 -13.11 -30.69
C LEU A 25 -25.15 -14.26 -30.03
N LEU A 26 -25.71 -14.90 -28.99
CA LEU A 26 -25.09 -16.05 -28.30
C LEU A 26 -25.72 -17.41 -28.65
N ARG A 27 -26.56 -17.47 -29.69
CA ARG A 27 -27.15 -18.71 -30.18
C ARG A 27 -27.10 -18.76 -31.71
N HIS A 28 -25.95 -19.09 -32.28
CA HIS A 28 -25.86 -19.86 -33.53
C HIS A 28 -24.40 -20.25 -33.81
N GLU A 29 -24.25 -21.42 -34.46
CA GLU A 29 -23.03 -22.03 -35.00
C GLU A 29 -22.19 -22.98 -34.12
N THR A 30 -22.72 -24.19 -33.94
CA THR A 30 -21.90 -25.42 -33.92
C THR A 30 -21.78 -25.99 -35.34
N PRO A 31 -20.57 -26.29 -35.86
CA PRO A 31 -20.42 -27.18 -37.00
C PRO A 31 -20.13 -28.63 -36.55
N SER A 32 -20.94 -29.51 -37.08
CA SER A 32 -20.98 -30.95 -36.91
C SER A 32 -19.86 -31.68 -37.67
N ARG A 33 -18.65 -31.79 -37.11
CA ARG A 33 -17.63 -32.76 -37.60
C ARG A 33 -16.68 -33.23 -36.50
N PHE A 34 -17.14 -34.00 -35.51
CA PHE A 34 -16.22 -34.73 -34.59
C PHE A 34 -16.84 -35.98 -33.93
N LYS A 35 -17.71 -36.71 -34.66
CA LYS A 35 -18.31 -37.99 -34.17
C LYS A 35 -17.70 -39.26 -34.79
N GLY A 36 -16.52 -39.15 -35.42
CA GLY A 36 -15.87 -40.27 -36.11
C GLY A 36 -14.58 -40.82 -35.48
N PHE A 37 -14.00 -40.18 -34.46
CA PHE A 37 -12.62 -40.49 -34.03
C PHE A 37 -12.48 -41.11 -32.63
N CYS A 38 -13.57 -41.26 -31.86
CA CYS A 38 -13.53 -41.79 -30.49
C CYS A 38 -13.74 -43.32 -30.35
N LYS A 39 -13.58 -44.11 -31.42
CA LYS A 39 -13.69 -45.58 -31.34
C LYS A 39 -12.40 -46.37 -31.57
N VAL A 40 -11.26 -45.71 -31.77
CA VAL A 40 -9.95 -46.39 -32.00
C VAL A 40 -8.92 -46.11 -30.90
N LEU A 41 -9.16 -45.17 -29.96
CA LEU A 41 -8.20 -44.87 -28.87
C LEU A 41 -8.51 -45.56 -27.51
N MET A 42 -9.52 -46.43 -27.46
CA MET A 42 -9.92 -47.17 -26.24
C MET A 42 -9.37 -48.60 -26.18
N ALA A 43 -8.25 -48.87 -26.86
CA ALA A 43 -7.55 -50.16 -26.81
C ALA A 43 -6.07 -50.04 -26.34
N GLY A 44 -5.58 -48.82 -26.06
CA GLY A 44 -4.17 -48.57 -25.69
C GLY A 44 -3.90 -48.28 -24.21
N VAL A 45 -4.94 -48.15 -23.38
CA VAL A 45 -4.78 -47.68 -21.98
C VAL A 45 -4.56 -48.84 -20.99
N GLY A 46 -4.72 -50.10 -21.42
CA GLY A 46 -4.55 -51.29 -20.57
C GLY A 46 -3.09 -51.76 -20.36
N ILE A 47 -2.11 -51.20 -21.08
CA ILE A 47 -0.71 -51.68 -21.03
C ILE A 47 0.21 -50.72 -20.24
N LEU A 48 -0.17 -49.47 -20.05
CA LEU A 48 0.63 -48.49 -19.28
C LEU A 48 0.43 -48.56 -17.75
N ALA A 49 -0.68 -49.15 -17.28
CA ALA A 49 -0.94 -49.33 -15.85
C ALA A 49 -0.10 -50.44 -15.19
N ILE A 50 0.47 -51.36 -15.98
CA ILE A 50 1.29 -52.47 -15.47
C ILE A 50 2.76 -52.06 -15.29
N CYS A 51 3.25 -51.06 -16.04
CA CYS A 51 4.61 -50.54 -15.86
C CYS A 51 4.74 -49.57 -14.67
N TYR A 52 3.65 -48.93 -14.23
CA TYR A 52 3.68 -47.99 -13.11
C TYR A 52 3.70 -48.68 -11.73
N PHE A 53 3.22 -49.94 -11.65
CA PHE A 53 3.18 -50.71 -10.40
C PHE A 53 4.48 -51.51 -10.11
N LEU A 54 5.45 -51.52 -11.02
CA LEU A 54 6.75 -52.22 -10.85
C LEU A 54 7.93 -51.28 -10.55
N MET A 55 7.68 -49.96 -10.39
CA MET A 55 8.70 -48.96 -10.04
C MET A 55 8.62 -48.47 -8.58
N ILE A 56 7.69 -48.99 -7.76
CA ILE A 56 7.53 -48.62 -6.33
C ILE A 56 8.03 -49.76 -5.43
N ALA A 57 9.20 -50.32 -5.73
CA ALA A 57 9.85 -51.30 -4.87
C ALA A 57 11.38 -51.29 -5.09
N VAL A 58 12.02 -50.16 -4.79
CA VAL A 58 13.44 -50.11 -4.42
C VAL A 58 13.56 -49.14 -3.26
N GLU A 59 14.18 -49.64 -2.19
CA GLU A 59 14.27 -49.05 -0.85
C GLU A 59 15.00 -47.71 -0.79
N ASP A 60 14.46 -46.86 0.09
CA ASP A 60 15.08 -45.91 1.00
C ASP A 60 16.61 -45.94 1.11
N ASN A 61 17.24 -44.82 0.71
CA ASN A 61 18.33 -44.22 1.47
C ASN A 61 18.57 -42.77 0.99
N GLU A 62 17.76 -41.83 1.46
CA GLU A 62 18.14 -40.41 1.45
C GLU A 62 18.76 -40.04 2.81
N PRO A 63 19.87 -39.29 2.83
CA PRO A 63 20.51 -38.88 4.07
C PRO A 63 19.62 -37.87 4.80
N ASN A 64 19.42 -38.10 6.11
CA ASN A 64 18.69 -37.23 7.02
C ASN A 64 18.99 -35.74 6.78
N GLU A 65 18.04 -35.00 6.20
CA GLU A 65 18.00 -33.55 6.30
C GLU A 65 17.70 -33.20 7.76
N VAL A 66 18.70 -32.63 8.43
CA VAL A 66 18.53 -32.00 9.73
C VAL A 66 17.63 -30.78 9.50
N PRO A 67 16.50 -30.62 10.22
CA PRO A 67 15.67 -29.42 10.10
C PRO A 67 16.52 -28.20 10.43
N TYR A 68 16.57 -27.22 9.53
CA TYR A 68 17.11 -25.91 9.85
C TYR A 68 16.36 -25.37 11.07
N PRO A 69 17.05 -24.95 12.15
CA PRO A 69 16.37 -24.33 13.27
C PRO A 69 15.65 -23.07 12.78
N ALA A 70 14.39 -22.89 13.20
CA ALA A 70 13.67 -21.64 12.99
C ALA A 70 14.58 -20.47 13.39
N PRO A 71 14.68 -19.40 12.57
CA PRO A 71 15.50 -18.25 12.93
C PRO A 71 15.02 -17.73 14.28
N ALA A 72 15.95 -17.64 15.25
CA ALA A 72 15.64 -17.10 16.56
C ALA A 72 15.10 -15.68 16.37
N LYS A 73 13.98 -15.38 17.05
CA LYS A 73 13.42 -14.01 17.14
C LYS A 73 14.59 -13.07 17.47
N PRO A 74 14.97 -12.13 16.59
CA PRO A 74 16.11 -11.26 16.86
C PRO A 74 15.88 -10.59 18.21
N SER A 75 16.88 -10.66 19.09
CA SER A 75 16.84 -9.89 20.33
C SER A 75 16.53 -8.45 19.95
N GLN A 76 15.45 -7.88 20.49
CA GLN A 76 15.11 -6.48 20.31
C GLN A 76 16.26 -5.63 20.85
N SER A 77 17.30 -5.40 20.06
CA SER A 77 18.12 -4.23 20.24
C SER A 77 17.18 -3.09 19.95
N LYS A 78 16.85 -2.30 20.97
CA LYS A 78 16.43 -0.92 20.79
C LYS A 78 17.55 -0.23 20.01
N GLN A 79 17.58 -0.40 18.69
CA GLN A 79 18.22 0.58 17.83
C GLN A 79 17.29 1.78 17.92
N ALA A 80 17.54 2.59 18.95
CA ALA A 80 17.24 3.99 18.87
C ALA A 80 17.72 4.41 17.49
N HIS A 81 16.81 4.97 16.70
CA HIS A 81 17.14 5.70 15.49
C HIS A 81 18.39 6.51 15.84
N LYS A 82 19.53 6.17 15.23
CA LYS A 82 20.72 7.00 15.38
C LYS A 82 20.25 8.38 14.97
N THR A 83 20.14 9.28 15.93
CA THR A 83 20.05 10.71 15.66
C THR A 83 21.34 11.01 14.92
N ASP A 84 21.24 10.99 13.60
CA ASP A 84 22.35 11.30 12.72
C ASP A 84 22.83 12.71 13.12
N PRO A 85 24.15 12.94 13.17
CA PRO A 85 24.69 14.19 13.63
C PRO A 85 24.09 15.30 12.76
N THR A 86 23.71 16.40 13.40
CA THR A 86 23.27 17.65 12.76
C THR A 86 23.94 17.80 11.39
N TYR A 87 23.18 17.47 10.34
CA TYR A 87 23.65 17.65 8.97
C TYR A 87 23.66 19.16 8.77
N GLU A 88 24.77 19.80 9.07
CA GLU A 88 25.00 21.14 8.56
C GLU A 88 24.89 21.00 7.04
N PHE A 89 23.96 21.71 6.43
CA PHE A 89 23.92 21.90 4.99
C PHE A 89 25.20 22.66 4.61
N GLY A 90 26.32 21.95 4.58
CA GLY A 90 27.54 22.40 3.92
C GLY A 90 27.24 22.60 2.44
N ASP A 91 28.14 23.31 1.77
CA ASP A 91 28.04 23.74 0.37
C ASP A 91 27.59 22.60 -0.56
N VAL A 92 26.28 22.39 -0.68
CA VAL A 92 25.70 21.49 -1.65
C VAL A 92 25.97 22.11 -3.03
N PRO A 93 26.46 21.35 -4.02
CA PRO A 93 26.83 21.90 -5.33
C PRO A 93 25.62 22.34 -6.17
N PHE A 94 24.44 22.44 -5.53
CA PHE A 94 23.17 22.75 -6.14
C PHE A 94 22.65 24.07 -5.55
N SER A 95 22.09 24.92 -6.42
CA SER A 95 21.37 26.10 -5.97
C SER A 95 20.17 25.69 -5.12
N ILE A 96 20.05 26.30 -3.93
CA ILE A 96 18.87 26.13 -3.08
C ILE A 96 17.65 26.68 -3.84
N GLY A 97 16.65 25.82 -4.05
CA GLY A 97 15.37 26.18 -4.63
C GLY A 97 14.26 26.07 -3.60
N GLN A 98 13.21 26.89 -3.74
CA GLN A 98 12.01 26.79 -2.93
C GLN A 98 10.98 25.90 -3.63
N ASN A 99 10.43 24.92 -2.92
CA ASN A 99 9.34 24.10 -3.45
C ASN A 99 8.06 24.95 -3.59
N ALA A 100 7.28 24.78 -4.66
CA ALA A 100 6.01 25.46 -4.81
C ALA A 100 4.97 24.99 -3.78
N LEU A 101 5.09 23.74 -3.33
CA LEU A 101 4.29 23.15 -2.26
C LEU A 101 5.06 23.22 -0.96
N GLN A 102 4.50 23.94 0.01
CA GLN A 102 5.06 24.08 1.35
C GLN A 102 4.26 23.22 2.32
N PRO A 103 4.93 22.50 3.23
CA PRO A 103 4.23 21.84 4.31
C PRO A 103 3.54 22.85 5.24
N THR A 104 2.46 22.42 5.90
CA THR A 104 1.74 23.19 6.90
C THR A 104 2.39 23.07 8.28
N GLU A 105 1.82 23.80 9.25
CA GLU A 105 2.14 23.63 10.67
C GLU A 105 1.85 22.22 11.20
N PHE A 106 1.09 21.40 10.48
CA PHE A 106 0.79 20.02 10.85
C PHE A 106 2.01 19.10 10.78
N LEU A 107 3.14 19.52 10.17
CA LEU A 107 4.42 18.80 10.35
C LEU A 107 4.92 18.81 11.80
N GLY A 108 4.39 19.69 12.64
CA GLY A 108 4.74 19.75 14.05
C GLY A 108 6.22 20.05 14.28
N ASP A 109 6.81 19.37 15.26
CA ASP A 109 8.18 19.61 15.72
C ASP A 109 9.24 18.76 15.00
N LEU A 110 8.84 18.06 13.93
CA LEU A 110 9.74 17.21 13.13
C LEU A 110 10.98 18.01 12.71
N LYS A 111 12.12 17.32 12.65
CA LYS A 111 13.39 17.93 12.23
C LYS A 111 13.71 17.52 10.80
N ALA A 112 14.34 18.44 10.07
CA ALA A 112 14.86 18.15 8.75
C ALA A 112 15.95 17.05 8.83
N PRO A 113 16.12 16.23 7.77
CA PRO A 113 15.35 16.26 6.52
C PRO A 113 13.92 15.73 6.70
N TYR A 114 12.94 16.46 6.15
CA TYR A 114 11.54 16.01 6.18
C TYR A 114 11.34 14.84 5.21
N PRO A 115 10.48 13.87 5.56
CA PRO A 115 10.21 12.76 4.67
C PRO A 115 9.49 13.28 3.43
N THR A 116 10.00 12.95 2.24
CA THR A 116 9.30 13.22 0.98
C THR A 116 8.71 11.91 0.43
N HIS A 117 7.69 11.99 -0.42
CA HIS A 117 7.05 10.82 -1.04
C HIS A 117 6.44 9.79 -0.07
N SER A 118 6.19 10.18 1.19
CA SER A 118 5.51 9.33 2.16
C SER A 118 4.00 9.26 1.88
N PHE A 119 3.36 8.13 2.20
CA PHE A 119 1.93 7.93 1.87
C PHE A 119 1.00 8.90 2.57
N TRP A 120 1.44 9.46 3.70
CA TRP A 120 0.67 10.38 4.52
C TRP A 120 1.01 11.84 4.24
N PHE A 121 2.03 12.13 3.41
CA PHE A 121 2.55 13.49 3.28
C PHE A 121 1.52 14.50 2.74
N ASN A 122 0.51 14.03 2.00
CA ASN A 122 -0.62 14.84 1.57
C ASN A 122 -1.47 15.41 2.74
N MET A 123 -1.38 14.83 3.93
CA MET A 123 -2.06 15.31 5.15
C MET A 123 -1.36 16.52 5.77
N VAL A 124 -0.17 16.88 5.30
CA VAL A 124 0.61 18.03 5.80
C VAL A 124 1.02 18.99 4.69
N LEU A 125 0.49 18.81 3.47
CA LEU A 125 0.71 19.70 2.34
C LEU A 125 -0.52 20.60 2.10
N GLU A 126 -0.30 21.82 1.63
CA GLU A 126 -1.36 22.77 1.27
C GLU A 126 -2.34 23.05 2.42
N GLU A 127 -3.58 22.52 2.36
CA GLU A 127 -4.58 22.65 3.42
C GLU A 127 -4.51 21.51 4.45
N GLY A 128 -3.65 20.52 4.25
CA GLY A 128 -3.55 19.32 5.09
C GLY A 128 -4.71 18.33 4.95
N ALA A 129 -5.65 18.59 4.04
CA ALA A 129 -6.86 17.77 3.86
C ALA A 129 -6.72 16.63 2.84
N GLY A 130 -5.50 16.34 2.38
CA GLY A 130 -5.22 15.30 1.40
C GLY A 130 -5.29 13.89 1.99
N PRO A 131 -5.81 12.88 1.26
CA PRO A 131 -5.91 11.52 1.76
C PRO A 131 -4.55 10.81 1.78
N GLY A 132 -4.38 9.96 2.79
CA GLY A 132 -3.29 8.99 2.90
C GLY A 132 -3.84 7.57 2.74
N ILE A 133 -3.17 6.75 1.92
CA ILE A 133 -3.63 5.39 1.61
C ILE A 133 -2.90 4.39 2.53
N LEU A 134 -3.66 3.74 3.41
CA LEU A 134 -3.15 2.71 4.33
C LEU A 134 -3.21 1.32 3.69
N THR A 135 -4.28 1.07 2.93
CA THR A 135 -4.71 -0.23 2.39
C THR A 135 -4.99 -1.26 3.49
N PRO A 136 -6.22 -1.79 3.62
CA PRO A 136 -7.39 -1.55 2.77
C PRO A 136 -8.06 -0.19 2.99
N LEU A 137 -7.79 0.47 4.12
CA LEU A 137 -8.38 1.77 4.45
C LEU A 137 -7.61 2.93 3.80
N ALA A 138 -8.26 4.09 3.75
CA ALA A 138 -7.62 5.38 3.57
C ALA A 138 -8.00 6.28 4.75
N ALA A 139 -7.16 7.27 5.04
CA ALA A 139 -7.41 8.22 6.11
C ALA A 139 -7.23 9.67 5.66
N LYS A 140 -7.87 10.60 6.38
CA LYS A 140 -7.61 12.03 6.35
C LYS A 140 -7.55 12.56 7.78
N CYS A 141 -6.68 13.53 8.03
CA CYS A 141 -6.63 14.27 9.28
C CYS A 141 -7.26 15.64 9.05
N LEU A 142 -8.45 15.87 9.60
CA LEU A 142 -9.24 17.10 9.40
C LEU A 142 -9.48 17.79 10.74
N THR A 143 -10.04 19.00 10.71
CA THR A 143 -10.39 19.76 11.91
C THR A 143 -11.41 19.07 12.81
N GLU A 144 -12.32 18.29 12.23
CA GLU A 144 -13.33 17.52 12.98
C GLU A 144 -12.73 16.26 13.61
N GLY A 145 -11.52 15.85 13.20
CA GLY A 145 -10.87 14.63 13.68
C GLY A 145 -10.25 13.81 12.55
N VAL A 146 -9.93 12.55 12.85
CA VAL A 146 -9.39 11.61 11.86
C VAL A 146 -10.54 10.86 11.17
N MET A 147 -10.59 10.95 9.85
CA MET A 147 -11.61 10.31 9.02
C MET A 147 -11.03 9.08 8.32
N PHE A 148 -11.75 7.98 8.36
CA PHE A 148 -11.43 6.74 7.67
C PHE A 148 -12.42 6.48 6.54
N SER A 149 -11.88 5.92 5.46
CA SER A 149 -12.66 5.43 4.33
C SER A 149 -12.27 4.01 4.00
N TYR A 150 -13.22 3.23 3.48
CA TYR A 150 -12.95 2.05 2.67
C TYR A 150 -13.27 2.36 1.20
N PRO A 151 -12.32 2.92 0.43
CA PRO A 151 -12.61 3.52 -0.88
C PRO A 151 -13.08 2.51 -1.93
N ALA A 152 -12.66 1.24 -1.80
CA ALA A 152 -12.97 0.18 -2.75
C ALA A 152 -14.47 -0.14 -2.83
N ALA A 153 -15.25 0.15 -1.78
CA ALA A 153 -16.71 0.01 -1.81
C ALA A 153 -17.38 0.89 -2.88
N ARG A 154 -16.69 1.94 -3.34
CA ARG A 154 -17.19 2.90 -4.34
C ARG A 154 -16.30 2.98 -5.58
N ARG A 155 -15.54 1.91 -5.87
CA ARG A 155 -14.69 1.85 -7.06
C ARG A 155 -15.50 2.10 -8.32
N LYS A 156 -15.10 3.12 -9.09
CA LYS A 156 -15.62 3.34 -10.45
C LYS A 156 -14.63 2.80 -11.46
N VAL A 157 -15.13 1.95 -12.36
CA VAL A 157 -14.36 1.40 -13.48
C VAL A 157 -14.97 1.93 -14.76
N THR A 158 -14.17 2.62 -15.56
CA THR A 158 -14.49 3.01 -16.92
C THR A 158 -13.55 2.27 -17.88
N THR A 159 -13.70 2.51 -19.18
CA THR A 159 -12.79 1.95 -20.20
C THR A 159 -11.38 2.55 -20.14
N THR A 160 -11.20 3.70 -19.48
CA THR A 160 -9.93 4.44 -19.44
C THR A 160 -9.38 4.63 -18.03
N THR A 161 -10.20 4.47 -16.99
CA THR A 161 -9.82 4.74 -15.61
C THR A 161 -10.41 3.74 -14.63
N VAL A 162 -9.66 3.49 -13.56
CA VAL A 162 -10.16 2.87 -12.33
C VAL A 162 -9.92 3.89 -11.21
N SER A 163 -10.95 4.21 -10.44
CA SER A 163 -10.86 5.24 -9.40
C SER A 163 -11.60 4.81 -8.14
N ASP A 164 -10.87 4.86 -7.04
CA ASP A 164 -11.41 4.70 -5.71
C ASP A 164 -11.62 6.08 -5.09
N TYR A 165 -12.81 6.33 -4.54
CA TYR A 165 -13.16 7.64 -3.96
C TYR A 165 -13.14 7.56 -2.45
N PHE A 166 -12.33 8.44 -1.85
CA PHE A 166 -12.37 8.68 -0.41
C PHE A 166 -13.71 9.32 -0.04
N GLN A 167 -14.35 8.79 1.00
CA GLN A 167 -15.49 9.40 1.68
C GLN A 167 -15.29 9.31 3.18
N ASN A 168 -15.86 10.25 3.94
CA ASN A 168 -15.85 10.21 5.40
C ASN A 168 -16.85 9.14 5.87
N ASP A 169 -16.50 7.86 5.67
CA ASP A 169 -17.33 6.72 6.02
C ASP A 169 -17.47 6.64 7.55
N LEU A 170 -16.36 6.72 8.26
CA LEU A 170 -16.34 6.75 9.72
C LEU A 170 -15.18 7.63 10.21
N GLY A 171 -15.42 8.50 11.17
CA GLY A 171 -14.39 9.36 11.75
C GLY A 171 -14.42 9.41 13.25
N PHE A 172 -13.30 9.82 13.84
CA PHE A 172 -13.13 10.00 15.29
C PHE A 172 -12.72 11.43 15.57
N GLY A 173 -13.59 12.14 16.27
CA GLY A 173 -13.40 13.50 16.75
C GLY A 173 -13.69 13.59 18.25
N ALA A 174 -13.83 14.82 18.73
CA ALA A 174 -14.20 15.08 20.12
C ALA A 174 -15.19 16.26 20.19
N ALA A 175 -16.02 16.31 21.23
CA ALA A 175 -17.00 17.38 21.42
C ALA A 175 -16.36 18.69 21.91
N GLU A 176 -15.17 18.59 22.51
CA GLU A 176 -14.34 19.70 22.91
C GLU A 176 -13.88 20.53 21.69
N THR A 177 -13.55 21.81 21.92
CA THR A 177 -13.12 22.70 20.84
C THR A 177 -11.73 22.31 20.34
N TYR A 178 -11.64 21.96 19.06
CA TYR A 178 -10.39 21.69 18.35
C TYR A 178 -9.44 22.91 18.38
N GLU A 179 -8.18 22.68 18.69
CA GLU A 179 -7.11 23.70 18.64
C GLU A 179 -6.11 23.45 17.53
N GLY A 180 -5.82 22.18 17.21
CA GLY A 180 -4.77 21.83 16.27
C GLY A 180 -4.54 20.34 16.21
N HIS A 181 -3.88 19.88 15.14
CA HIS A 181 -3.28 18.55 15.10
C HIS A 181 -1.92 18.63 14.43
N LYS A 182 -1.03 17.70 14.79
CA LYS A 182 0.31 17.63 14.21
C LYS A 182 0.85 16.22 14.16
N VAL A 183 1.78 16.00 13.24
CA VAL A 183 2.63 14.82 13.23
C VAL A 183 3.61 14.90 14.40
N VAL A 184 3.71 13.82 15.15
CA VAL A 184 4.64 13.71 16.29
C VAL A 184 5.70 12.63 16.10
N ALA A 185 5.40 11.63 15.27
CA ALA A 185 6.34 10.58 14.91
C ALA A 185 5.93 9.95 13.57
N TYR A 186 6.89 9.35 12.88
CA TYR A 186 6.65 8.54 11.70
C TYR A 186 7.76 7.49 11.54
N ASP A 187 7.48 6.47 10.75
CA ASP A 187 8.47 5.54 10.22
C ASP A 187 8.16 5.24 8.75
N SER A 188 8.78 4.20 8.18
CA SER A 188 8.56 3.84 6.76
C SER A 188 7.13 3.37 6.45
N LEU A 189 6.37 2.99 7.48
CA LEU A 189 5.13 2.23 7.38
C LEU A 189 3.99 2.87 8.19
N SER A 190 4.30 3.86 9.04
CA SER A 190 3.35 4.54 9.90
C SER A 190 3.57 6.05 10.00
N VAL A 191 2.52 6.75 10.44
CA VAL A 191 2.60 8.11 10.98
C VAL A 191 1.68 8.22 12.21
N LYS A 192 2.13 8.96 13.21
CA LYS A 192 1.39 9.28 14.42
C LYS A 192 0.98 10.75 14.39
N PHE A 193 -0.32 11.00 14.49
CA PHE A 193 -0.89 12.33 14.68
C PHE A 193 -1.43 12.48 16.10
N GLU A 194 -1.27 13.68 16.65
CA GLU A 194 -1.87 14.09 17.93
C GLU A 194 -2.73 15.34 17.71
N TYR A 195 -3.96 15.26 18.20
CA TYR A 195 -4.97 16.31 18.20
C TYR A 195 -5.07 16.94 19.59
N GLN A 196 -5.17 18.27 19.62
CA GLN A 196 -5.24 19.09 20.82
C GLN A 196 -6.58 19.82 20.90
N TYR A 197 -7.08 19.99 22.12
CA TYR A 197 -8.38 20.57 22.44
C TYR A 197 -8.31 21.52 23.64
N THR A 198 -9.18 22.53 23.66
CA THR A 198 -9.11 23.68 24.59
C THR A 198 -9.21 23.34 26.09
N THR A 199 -9.89 22.24 26.45
CA THR A 199 -10.09 21.83 27.84
C THR A 199 -8.98 20.92 28.37
N GLY A 200 -7.92 20.71 27.58
CA GLY A 200 -6.98 19.63 27.79
C GLY A 200 -7.51 18.29 27.29
N GLY A 201 -6.65 17.28 27.33
CA GLY A 201 -6.89 15.97 26.73
C GLY A 201 -6.31 15.85 25.32
N LEU A 202 -6.12 14.61 24.87
CA LEU A 202 -5.46 14.29 23.61
C LEU A 202 -6.25 13.24 22.84
N LEU A 203 -6.33 13.41 21.52
CA LEU A 203 -6.73 12.35 20.60
C LEU A 203 -5.52 11.97 19.75
N THR A 204 -5.05 10.74 19.89
CA THR A 204 -3.92 10.21 19.15
C THR A 204 -4.41 9.23 18.09
N THR A 205 -3.85 9.27 16.88
CA THR A 205 -4.09 8.23 15.87
C THR A 205 -2.79 7.70 15.28
N HIS A 206 -2.74 6.37 15.12
CA HIS A 206 -1.66 5.66 14.46
C HIS A 206 -2.14 5.19 13.09
N LEU A 207 -1.65 5.84 12.04
CA LEU A 207 -1.98 5.50 10.66
C LEU A 207 -0.89 4.58 10.12
N VAL A 208 -1.14 3.27 10.16
CA VAL A 208 -0.19 2.24 9.73
C VAL A 208 -0.66 1.57 8.44
N ARG A 209 0.25 1.36 7.48
CA ARG A 209 -0.09 0.61 6.26
C ARG A 209 -0.47 -0.83 6.58
N GLY A 210 -1.46 -1.37 5.87
CA GLY A 210 -1.93 -2.74 6.06
C GLY A 210 -2.95 -2.91 7.19
N THR A 211 -3.17 -1.93 8.07
CA THR A 211 -4.15 -2.09 9.16
C THR A 211 -5.59 -2.20 8.62
N PRO A 212 -6.38 -3.21 9.03
CA PRO A 212 -7.80 -3.26 8.70
C PRO A 212 -8.67 -2.39 9.62
N TYR A 213 -8.08 -1.82 10.68
CA TYR A 213 -8.76 -0.96 11.65
C TYR A 213 -8.22 0.46 11.61
N GLY A 214 -9.12 1.45 11.56
CA GLY A 214 -8.81 2.80 12.01
C GLY A 214 -8.74 2.81 13.53
N THR A 215 -7.64 3.30 14.10
CA THR A 215 -7.39 3.26 15.54
C THR A 215 -7.10 4.65 16.08
N VAL A 216 -7.71 4.96 17.23
CA VAL A 216 -7.46 6.17 17.99
C VAL A 216 -7.33 5.86 19.49
N VAL A 217 -6.61 6.72 20.19
CA VAL A 217 -6.46 6.68 21.65
C VAL A 217 -6.91 8.03 22.21
N TYR A 218 -7.92 7.99 23.07
CA TYR A 218 -8.43 9.15 23.77
C TYR A 218 -7.79 9.28 25.15
N ASP A 219 -7.51 10.50 25.56
CA ASP A 219 -7.09 10.88 26.91
C ASP A 219 -7.97 12.04 27.38
N GLY A 220 -8.98 11.74 28.20
CA GLY A 220 -9.83 12.72 28.86
C GLY A 220 -10.74 13.58 27.96
N LEU A 221 -11.12 13.10 26.79
CA LEU A 221 -11.99 13.83 25.83
C LEU A 221 -13.34 13.14 25.68
N THR A 222 -14.34 13.82 25.14
CA THR A 222 -15.69 13.29 24.89
C THR A 222 -15.81 12.87 23.41
N PRO A 223 -15.71 11.56 23.09
CA PRO A 223 -15.64 11.10 21.71
C PRO A 223 -16.85 11.48 20.87
N VAL A 224 -16.60 11.86 19.62
CA VAL A 224 -17.62 12.01 18.58
C VAL A 224 -17.25 11.09 17.43
N ILE A 225 -18.09 10.09 17.18
CA ILE A 225 -17.94 9.16 16.05
C ILE A 225 -18.75 9.72 14.89
N HIS A 226 -18.05 10.17 13.86
CA HIS A 226 -18.64 10.78 12.68
C HIS A 226 -19.03 9.71 11.65
N HIS A 227 -20.20 9.84 11.05
CA HIS A 227 -20.63 9.04 9.90
C HIS A 227 -21.18 10.02 8.84
N GLN A 228 -20.29 10.87 8.32
CA GLN A 228 -20.67 12.08 7.58
C GLN A 228 -21.13 11.83 6.14
N TRP A 229 -20.79 10.67 5.56
CA TRP A 229 -21.18 10.33 4.20
C TRP A 229 -22.64 9.83 4.08
N SER A 230 -23.14 9.13 5.09
CA SER A 230 -24.44 8.46 5.06
C SER A 230 -25.08 8.48 6.44
N ASN A 231 -26.39 8.40 6.57
CA ASN A 231 -27.03 8.39 7.89
C ASN A 231 -26.88 7.00 8.53
N ILE A 232 -26.55 6.94 9.82
CA ILE A 232 -26.68 5.74 10.64
C ILE A 232 -28.17 5.38 10.70
N THR A 233 -28.49 4.18 10.24
CA THR A 233 -29.85 3.64 10.24
C THR A 233 -30.11 2.71 11.40
N ALA A 234 -29.11 1.90 11.76
CA ALA A 234 -29.18 1.00 12.88
C ALA A 234 -27.83 0.89 13.59
N VAL A 235 -27.90 0.56 14.89
CA VAL A 235 -26.77 0.15 15.70
C VAL A 235 -27.16 -1.15 16.38
N ASN A 236 -26.33 -2.18 16.25
CA ASN A 236 -26.60 -3.53 16.78
C ASN A 236 -27.95 -4.10 16.32
N GLY A 237 -28.34 -3.83 15.06
CA GLY A 237 -29.59 -4.31 14.47
C GLY A 237 -30.86 -3.58 14.91
N ALA A 238 -30.75 -2.55 15.75
CA ALA A 238 -31.88 -1.73 16.18
C ALA A 238 -31.82 -0.32 15.55
N PRO A 239 -32.95 0.29 15.15
CA PRO A 239 -32.98 1.67 14.68
C PRO A 239 -32.36 2.62 15.72
N ALA A 240 -31.41 3.45 15.29
CA ALA A 240 -30.54 4.15 16.23
C ALA A 240 -30.70 5.68 16.27
N ALA A 241 -31.29 6.31 15.27
CA ALA A 241 -31.41 7.78 15.22
C ALA A 241 -32.15 8.34 16.45
N GLY A 242 -31.54 9.29 17.15
CA GLY A 242 -32.09 9.91 18.37
C GLY A 242 -32.15 8.98 19.59
N THR A 243 -31.39 7.89 19.58
CA THR A 243 -31.32 6.92 20.70
C THR A 243 -29.98 6.98 21.40
N THR A 244 -29.93 6.45 22.62
CA THR A 244 -28.70 6.22 23.37
C THR A 244 -28.37 4.73 23.33
N VAL A 245 -27.14 4.39 22.97
CA VAL A 245 -26.63 3.01 22.94
C VAL A 245 -25.46 2.88 23.91
N SER A 246 -25.35 1.74 24.59
CA SER A 246 -24.29 1.51 25.59
C SER A 246 -23.61 0.16 25.34
N GLY A 247 -22.30 0.10 25.59
CA GLY A 247 -21.48 -1.10 25.47
C GLY A 247 -20.06 -0.78 24.99
N SER A 248 -19.34 -1.80 24.57
CA SER A 248 -17.96 -1.69 24.05
C SER A 248 -17.76 -2.28 22.65
N ASP A 249 -18.86 -2.75 22.05
CA ASP A 249 -18.88 -3.41 20.76
C ASP A 249 -20.17 -3.00 20.02
N PHE A 250 -20.00 -2.29 18.91
CA PHE A 250 -21.10 -1.72 18.15
C PHE A 250 -20.96 -2.12 16.68
N LEU A 251 -22.03 -2.63 16.11
CA LEU A 251 -22.21 -2.76 14.68
C LEU A 251 -23.01 -1.54 14.19
N ILE A 252 -22.36 -0.63 13.48
CA ILE A 252 -22.96 0.57 12.89
C ILE A 252 -23.38 0.23 11.45
N GLU A 253 -24.64 0.49 11.10
CA GLU A 253 -25.22 0.21 9.80
C GLU A 253 -25.72 1.49 9.13
N GLY A 254 -25.06 1.86 8.02
CA GLY A 254 -25.35 3.08 7.25
C GLY A 254 -26.46 2.89 6.21
N ALA A 255 -27.13 3.99 5.84
CA ALA A 255 -28.13 4.01 4.77
C ALA A 255 -27.56 3.68 3.38
N ASP A 256 -26.24 3.67 3.24
CA ASP A 256 -25.50 3.28 2.04
C ASP A 256 -25.24 1.76 2.00
N GLY A 257 -25.71 1.02 3.00
CA GLY A 257 -25.52 -0.42 3.14
C GLY A 257 -24.15 -0.80 3.68
N MET A 258 -23.29 0.17 4.04
CA MET A 258 -22.02 -0.12 4.68
C MET A 258 -22.22 -0.48 6.16
N ARG A 259 -21.36 -1.38 6.63
CA ARG A 259 -21.36 -1.86 8.01
C ARG A 259 -19.98 -1.65 8.60
N TRP A 260 -19.92 -1.05 9.78
CA TRP A 260 -18.68 -0.79 10.50
C TRP A 260 -18.78 -1.38 11.90
N LYS A 261 -17.76 -2.15 12.29
CA LYS A 261 -17.60 -2.59 13.67
C LYS A 261 -16.79 -1.52 14.40
N LEU A 262 -17.34 -0.97 15.47
CA LEU A 262 -16.69 -0.07 16.40
C LEU A 262 -16.45 -0.81 17.72
N PHE A 263 -15.21 -0.81 18.18
CA PHE A 263 -14.78 -1.41 19.42
C PHE A 263 -14.17 -0.34 20.33
N THR A 264 -14.52 -0.38 21.61
CA THR A 264 -13.92 0.47 22.64
C THR A 264 -13.29 -0.41 23.72
N GLU A 265 -12.23 0.09 24.35
CA GLU A 265 -11.50 -0.65 25.40
C GLU A 265 -12.34 -0.89 26.66
N SER A 266 -13.18 0.09 27.03
CA SER A 266 -14.17 -0.04 28.10
C SER A 266 -15.56 0.36 27.59
N ASP A 267 -16.60 -0.07 28.32
CA ASP A 267 -17.97 0.31 27.99
C ASP A 267 -18.14 1.84 27.96
N ILE A 268 -18.90 2.30 26.97
CA ILE A 268 -19.22 3.70 26.74
C ILE A 268 -20.71 3.83 26.41
N GLU A 269 -21.26 5.00 26.71
CA GLU A 269 -22.61 5.38 26.32
C GLU A 269 -22.54 6.46 25.23
N LEU A 270 -23.22 6.22 24.11
CA LEU A 270 -23.20 7.05 22.92
C LEU A 270 -24.62 7.49 22.55
N GLU A 271 -24.84 8.78 22.45
CA GLU A 271 -26.04 9.39 21.89
C GLU A 271 -25.90 9.51 20.38
N VAL A 272 -26.79 8.83 19.66
CA VAL A 272 -26.87 8.92 18.20
C VAL A 272 -27.71 10.13 17.82
N SER A 273 -27.17 11.02 17.00
CA SER A 273 -27.87 12.23 16.58
C SER A 273 -29.19 11.92 15.86
N GLU A 274 -30.17 12.83 15.91
CA GLU A 274 -31.47 12.64 15.23
C GLU A 274 -31.32 12.43 13.71
N ASN A 275 -30.30 13.08 13.12
CA ASN A 275 -29.97 12.89 11.71
C ASN A 275 -29.07 11.68 11.45
N GLY A 276 -28.63 10.94 12.47
CA GLY A 276 -27.75 9.77 12.33
C GLY A 276 -26.37 10.08 11.74
N LEU A 277 -25.90 11.31 11.73
CA LEU A 277 -24.58 11.66 11.19
C LEU A 277 -23.45 11.60 12.23
N ALA A 278 -23.78 11.41 13.50
CA ALA A 278 -22.81 11.27 14.58
C ALA A 278 -23.34 10.39 15.73
N MET A 279 -22.40 9.79 16.46
CA MET A 279 -22.62 9.22 17.78
C MET A 279 -21.70 9.94 18.77
N THR A 280 -22.25 10.62 19.76
CA THR A 280 -21.49 11.43 20.73
C THR A 280 -21.52 10.76 22.09
N ALA A 281 -20.37 10.61 22.73
CA ALA A 281 -20.32 10.08 24.09
C ALA A 281 -21.00 11.01 25.10
N THR A 282 -21.66 10.43 26.11
CA THR A 282 -22.33 11.21 27.16
C THR A 282 -21.38 11.74 28.24
N ALA A 283 -20.12 11.28 28.23
CA ALA A 283 -19.08 11.68 29.18
C ALA A 283 -17.67 11.59 28.57
N PRO A 284 -16.67 12.24 29.17
CA PRO A 284 -15.27 12.05 28.80
C PRO A 284 -14.84 10.58 28.91
N TYR A 285 -14.02 10.14 27.97
CA TYR A 285 -13.51 8.79 27.80
C TYR A 285 -11.98 8.81 27.72
N SER A 286 -11.34 7.77 28.24
CA SER A 286 -9.91 7.53 28.10
C SER A 286 -9.68 6.07 27.77
N GLY A 287 -8.94 5.81 26.71
CA GLY A 287 -8.70 4.45 26.21
C GLY A 287 -8.71 4.38 24.70
N VAL A 288 -8.56 3.16 24.19
CA VAL A 288 -8.49 2.90 22.75
C VAL A 288 -9.90 2.77 22.16
N MET A 289 -10.08 3.33 20.96
CA MET A 289 -11.22 3.05 20.08
C MET A 289 -10.73 2.62 18.71
N ARG A 290 -11.41 1.62 18.13
CA ARG A 290 -11.05 1.03 16.84
C ARG A 290 -12.28 0.80 16.01
N ALA A 291 -12.22 1.14 14.72
CA ALA A 291 -13.28 0.82 13.78
C ALA A 291 -12.75 0.10 12.55
N ALA A 292 -13.49 -0.90 12.08
CA ALA A 292 -13.17 -1.62 10.85
C ALA A 292 -14.42 -1.79 9.99
N TYR A 293 -14.24 -1.69 8.68
CA TYR A 293 -15.28 -2.02 7.72
C TYR A 293 -15.53 -3.53 7.75
N SER A 294 -16.80 -3.92 7.87
CA SER A 294 -17.23 -5.32 7.87
C SER A 294 -18.11 -5.61 6.65
N PRO A 295 -17.59 -6.30 5.62
CA PRO A 295 -18.34 -6.55 4.39
C PRO A 295 -19.50 -7.54 4.58
N THR A 296 -19.42 -8.46 5.55
CA THR A 296 -20.42 -9.53 5.76
C THR A 296 -20.59 -9.85 7.24
N ALA A 297 -21.70 -10.48 7.63
CA ALA A 297 -21.94 -10.83 9.03
C ALA A 297 -20.91 -11.86 9.54
N ASP A 298 -20.53 -12.82 8.69
CA ASP A 298 -19.52 -13.83 9.03
C ASP A 298 -18.13 -13.21 9.29
N PHE A 299 -17.86 -12.03 8.73
CA PHE A 299 -16.60 -11.32 8.91
C PHE A 299 -16.50 -10.59 10.26
N ASP A 300 -17.63 -10.34 10.93
CA ASP A 300 -17.67 -9.67 12.24
C ASP A 300 -16.85 -10.45 13.28
N ALA A 301 -16.95 -11.79 13.28
CA ALA A 301 -16.23 -12.65 14.21
C ALA A 301 -14.70 -12.61 14.01
N VAL A 302 -14.23 -12.44 12.77
CA VAL A 302 -12.80 -12.22 12.48
C VAL A 302 -12.38 -10.89 13.13
N LEU A 303 -13.11 -9.82 12.87
CA LEU A 303 -12.79 -8.51 13.44
C LEU A 303 -12.82 -8.49 14.97
N GLU A 304 -13.77 -9.19 15.58
CA GLU A 304 -13.90 -9.34 17.03
C GLU A 304 -12.74 -10.11 17.66
N THR A 305 -12.22 -11.12 16.96
CA THR A 305 -11.08 -11.93 17.44
C THR A 305 -9.79 -11.09 17.54
N TYR A 306 -9.59 -10.16 16.59
CA TYR A 306 -8.36 -9.37 16.48
C TYR A 306 -8.50 -7.91 16.96
N LYS A 307 -9.60 -7.56 17.64
CA LYS A 307 -9.85 -6.18 18.12
C LYS A 307 -8.91 -5.75 19.25
N GLY A 308 -8.24 -6.68 19.94
CA GLY A 308 -7.42 -6.39 21.11
C GLY A 308 -6.05 -5.76 20.83
N ALA A 309 -5.46 -5.99 19.66
CA ALA A 309 -4.10 -5.52 19.32
C ALA A 309 -4.10 -4.62 18.08
N TYR A 310 -3.35 -3.52 18.12
CA TYR A 310 -3.27 -2.53 17.04
C TYR A 310 -1.83 -2.10 16.73
N PRO A 311 -1.48 -1.90 15.45
CA PRO A 311 -0.14 -1.47 15.09
C PRO A 311 0.04 0.01 15.42
N VAL A 312 1.22 0.36 15.92
CA VAL A 312 1.63 1.74 16.23
C VAL A 312 2.79 2.21 15.36
N GLY A 313 3.47 1.28 14.69
CA GLY A 313 4.59 1.52 13.81
C GLY A 313 5.11 0.25 13.16
N GLY A 314 6.25 0.36 12.50
CA GLY A 314 6.92 -0.78 11.94
C GLY A 314 8.27 -0.48 11.33
N LEU A 315 9.08 -1.54 11.25
CA LEU A 315 10.33 -1.54 10.53
C LEU A 315 10.21 -2.52 9.37
N TRP A 316 10.74 -2.12 8.21
CA TRP A 316 11.05 -3.06 7.15
C TRP A 316 12.57 -3.10 7.00
N ASP A 317 13.09 -4.28 6.71
CA ASP A 317 14.50 -4.51 6.45
C ASP A 317 14.63 -5.53 5.30
N TYR A 318 15.84 -5.69 4.80
CA TYR A 318 16.13 -6.68 3.77
C TYR A 318 17.53 -7.29 3.91
N GLU A 319 17.65 -8.54 3.49
CA GLU A 319 18.92 -9.24 3.36
C GLU A 319 19.04 -9.84 1.96
N VAL A 320 20.25 -9.80 1.39
CA VAL A 320 20.56 -10.42 0.10
C VAL A 320 21.48 -11.61 0.34
N ALA A 321 21.03 -12.79 -0.08
CA ALA A 321 21.79 -14.03 0.02
C ALA A 321 21.71 -14.79 -1.30
N GLY A 322 22.84 -14.90 -2.00
CA GLY A 322 22.90 -15.50 -3.34
C GLY A 322 21.99 -14.74 -4.33
N ASP A 323 21.13 -15.48 -5.02
CA ASP A 323 20.18 -14.95 -6.01
C ASP A 323 18.83 -14.54 -5.40
N TYR A 324 18.76 -14.32 -4.08
CA TYR A 324 17.52 -13.98 -3.40
C TYR A 324 17.69 -12.73 -2.54
N VAL A 325 16.61 -11.95 -2.49
CA VAL A 325 16.39 -10.92 -1.49
C VAL A 325 15.26 -11.37 -0.57
N THR A 326 15.50 -11.27 0.73
CA THR A 326 14.52 -11.53 1.77
C THR A 326 14.17 -10.21 2.44
N TYR A 327 12.91 -9.80 2.37
CA TYR A 327 12.38 -8.65 3.08
C TYR A 327 11.74 -9.11 4.39
N THR A 328 11.97 -8.38 5.47
CA THR A 328 11.31 -8.61 6.76
C THR A 328 10.48 -7.40 7.15
N TYR A 329 9.23 -7.62 7.53
CA TYR A 329 8.39 -6.61 8.16
C TYR A 329 8.24 -6.95 9.62
N ASN A 330 8.52 -5.99 10.50
CA ASN A 330 8.41 -6.14 11.95
C ASN A 330 7.54 -5.00 12.49
N TRP A 331 6.30 -5.33 12.80
CA TRP A 331 5.30 -4.41 13.29
C TRP A 331 5.49 -4.16 14.80
N THR A 332 5.58 -2.89 15.17
CA THR A 332 5.41 -2.49 16.57
C THR A 332 3.92 -2.29 16.83
N TYR A 333 3.42 -2.86 17.92
CA TYR A 333 2.00 -2.85 18.22
C TYR A 333 1.77 -2.77 19.73
N GLU A 334 0.57 -2.33 20.09
CA GLU A 334 0.10 -2.22 21.47
C GLU A 334 -1.21 -3.01 21.64
N GLY A 335 -1.67 -3.12 22.89
CA GLY A 335 -2.87 -3.87 23.25
C GLY A 335 -2.59 -5.34 23.59
N THR A 336 -3.61 -6.19 23.42
CA THR A 336 -3.59 -7.60 23.84
C THR A 336 -4.03 -8.53 22.71
N GLY A 337 -3.44 -9.73 22.67
CA GLY A 337 -3.74 -10.74 21.64
C GLY A 337 -2.92 -10.58 20.36
N PRO A 338 -3.25 -11.37 19.33
CA PRO A 338 -2.52 -11.39 18.07
C PRO A 338 -2.82 -10.15 17.20
N LEU A 339 -1.82 -9.72 16.42
CA LEU A 339 -1.94 -8.60 15.49
C LEU A 339 -2.47 -9.10 14.13
N LEU A 340 -3.45 -8.38 13.56
CA LEU A 340 -4.03 -8.64 12.25
C LEU A 340 -3.60 -7.57 11.26
N MET A 341 -2.94 -7.98 10.18
CA MET A 341 -2.40 -7.07 9.16
C MET A 341 -2.77 -7.54 7.76
N GLY A 342 -3.00 -6.59 6.86
CA GLY A 342 -3.40 -6.82 5.47
C GLY A 342 -2.22 -6.80 4.51
N ALA A 343 -2.02 -7.89 3.77
CA ALA A 343 -1.06 -7.99 2.69
C ALA A 343 -1.75 -7.78 1.34
N ILE A 344 -1.15 -6.94 0.50
CA ILE A 344 -1.57 -6.79 -0.90
C ILE A 344 -0.97 -7.91 -1.75
N LYS A 345 -1.57 -8.17 -2.91
CA LYS A 345 -1.24 -9.31 -3.77
C LYS A 345 0.26 -9.64 -3.94
N HIS A 346 1.11 -8.67 -4.28
CA HIS A 346 2.53 -8.96 -4.49
C HIS A 346 3.26 -9.38 -3.22
N GLN A 347 2.79 -8.96 -2.05
CA GLN A 347 3.31 -9.41 -0.77
C GLN A 347 2.84 -10.84 -0.50
N SER A 348 1.53 -11.09 -0.64
CA SER A 348 0.94 -12.42 -0.47
C SER A 348 1.57 -13.50 -1.34
N ASP A 349 1.97 -13.16 -2.57
CA ASP A 349 2.54 -14.10 -3.54
C ASP A 349 3.94 -14.60 -3.14
N ILE A 350 4.65 -13.90 -2.25
CA ILE A 350 6.06 -14.20 -1.88
C ILE A 350 6.28 -14.34 -0.37
N LEU A 351 5.21 -14.32 0.43
CA LEU A 351 5.27 -14.59 1.86
C LEU A 351 5.75 -16.03 2.13
N ALA A 352 6.43 -16.21 3.26
CA ALA A 352 6.88 -17.52 3.70
C ALA A 352 5.71 -18.53 3.81
N ASN A 353 5.99 -19.80 3.52
CA ASN A 353 4.97 -20.86 3.45
C ASN A 353 4.25 -21.13 4.78
N ASP A 354 4.86 -20.78 5.91
CA ASP A 354 4.33 -20.93 7.26
C ASP A 354 3.48 -19.72 7.73
N THR A 355 3.23 -18.75 6.84
CA THR A 355 2.39 -17.58 7.13
C THR A 355 0.97 -18.00 7.51
N ASN A 356 0.48 -17.49 8.64
CA ASN A 356 -0.89 -17.71 9.10
C ASN A 356 -1.89 -16.77 8.39
N PHE A 357 -2.45 -17.22 7.27
CA PHE A 357 -3.53 -16.51 6.57
C PHE A 357 -4.85 -16.70 7.31
N VAL A 358 -5.34 -15.64 7.94
CA VAL A 358 -6.65 -15.60 8.61
C VAL A 358 -7.77 -15.63 7.58
N GLN A 359 -7.66 -14.79 6.54
CA GLN A 359 -8.65 -14.76 5.47
C GLN A 359 -8.06 -14.20 4.19
N LYS A 360 -8.13 -15.00 3.11
CA LYS A 360 -7.73 -14.56 1.78
C LYS A 360 -8.81 -13.71 1.11
N ALA A 361 -8.39 -12.71 0.35
CA ALA A 361 -9.23 -11.74 -0.34
C ALA A 361 -10.30 -11.11 0.57
N ALA A 362 -9.94 -10.85 1.84
CA ALA A 362 -10.82 -10.26 2.84
C ALA A 362 -11.31 -8.87 2.45
N TYR A 363 -10.43 -8.07 1.83
CA TYR A 363 -10.75 -6.75 1.31
C TYR A 363 -10.28 -6.60 -0.14
N SER A 364 -10.71 -5.50 -0.77
CA SER A 364 -10.28 -5.08 -2.10
C SER A 364 -9.58 -3.73 -2.04
N SER A 365 -8.60 -3.52 -2.93
CA SER A 365 -7.87 -2.26 -3.08
C SER A 365 -7.56 -2.01 -4.56
N MET A 366 -7.08 -0.82 -4.90
CA MET A 366 -6.59 -0.54 -6.27
C MET A 366 -5.42 -1.47 -6.68
N LYS A 367 -4.73 -2.07 -5.70
CA LYS A 367 -3.63 -3.03 -5.92
C LYS A 367 -4.11 -4.49 -5.98
N GLY A 368 -5.43 -4.71 -6.04
CA GLY A 368 -6.05 -6.03 -6.04
C GLY A 368 -6.57 -6.45 -4.66
N PRO A 369 -6.85 -7.75 -4.49
CA PRO A 369 -7.28 -8.30 -3.20
C PRO A 369 -6.25 -8.05 -2.10
N VAL A 370 -6.75 -7.93 -0.87
CA VAL A 370 -5.96 -7.82 0.35
C VAL A 370 -6.26 -9.05 1.21
N ASP A 371 -5.23 -9.81 1.53
CA ASP A 371 -5.31 -10.97 2.43
C ASP A 371 -5.03 -10.51 3.87
N LEU A 372 -5.78 -11.03 4.83
CA LEU A 372 -5.52 -10.82 6.25
C LEU A 372 -4.63 -11.92 6.81
N ILE A 373 -3.60 -11.50 7.53
CA ILE A 373 -2.58 -12.34 8.12
C ILE A 373 -2.47 -12.01 9.60
N GLU A 374 -2.36 -13.07 10.39
CA GLU A 374 -2.01 -12.99 11.80
C GLU A 374 -0.49 -12.94 11.95
N GLY A 375 0.01 -11.94 12.67
CA GLY A 375 1.43 -11.87 13.05
C GLY A 375 1.99 -10.44 13.06
N ASP A 376 2.96 -10.24 13.94
CA ASP A 376 3.77 -9.02 14.04
C ASP A 376 5.03 -9.08 13.16
N PHE A 377 5.35 -10.24 12.60
CA PHE A 377 6.56 -10.44 11.81
C PHE A 377 6.28 -11.20 10.51
N TRP A 378 6.65 -10.63 9.38
CA TRP A 378 6.54 -11.26 8.07
C TRP A 378 7.90 -11.40 7.41
N THR A 379 8.07 -12.49 6.67
CA THR A 379 9.23 -12.71 5.79
C THR A 379 8.75 -12.94 4.38
N LEU A 380 9.30 -12.18 3.44
CA LEU A 380 8.99 -12.22 2.01
C LEU A 380 10.26 -12.53 1.24
N SER A 381 10.23 -13.47 0.31
CA SER A 381 11.43 -13.87 -0.45
C SER A 381 11.21 -13.75 -1.95
N GLU A 382 12.06 -12.98 -2.62
CA GLU A 382 12.02 -12.77 -4.06
C GLU A 382 13.34 -13.16 -4.72
N LYS A 383 13.25 -13.80 -5.88
CA LYS A 383 14.43 -14.15 -6.69
C LYS A 383 14.91 -12.92 -7.47
N LEU A 384 16.19 -12.59 -7.32
CA LEU A 384 16.83 -11.51 -8.05
C LEU A 384 16.98 -11.84 -9.54
N PRO A 385 16.80 -10.86 -10.45
CA PRO A 385 17.00 -11.07 -11.87
C PRO A 385 18.50 -11.19 -12.20
N THR A 386 18.84 -11.99 -13.21
CA THR A 386 20.22 -12.20 -13.67
C THR A 386 20.68 -11.15 -14.69
N ILE A 387 20.15 -9.93 -14.64
CA ILE A 387 20.43 -8.88 -15.62
C ILE A 387 21.87 -8.38 -15.45
N THR A 388 22.58 -8.22 -16.56
CA THR A 388 23.95 -7.68 -16.60
C THR A 388 24.04 -6.55 -17.63
N TRP A 389 25.25 -6.15 -18.02
CA TRP A 389 25.52 -5.02 -18.92
C TRP A 389 25.04 -5.21 -20.36
N THR A 390 24.90 -6.45 -20.83
CA THR A 390 24.57 -6.75 -22.22
C THR A 390 23.24 -7.47 -22.33
N ALA A 391 22.53 -7.25 -23.44
CA ALA A 391 21.35 -8.02 -23.76
C ALA A 391 21.71 -9.54 -23.79
N PRO A 392 20.85 -10.42 -23.28
CA PRO A 392 21.17 -11.85 -23.15
C PRO A 392 21.26 -12.58 -24.50
N ARG A 393 20.92 -11.92 -25.60
CA ARG A 393 20.93 -12.49 -26.96
C ARG A 393 21.94 -11.76 -27.83
N ASN A 394 22.95 -12.52 -28.28
CA ASN A 394 23.91 -12.03 -29.26
C ASN A 394 23.27 -11.81 -30.63
N ILE A 395 23.75 -10.80 -31.35
CA ILE A 395 23.40 -10.57 -32.75
C ILE A 395 24.36 -11.40 -33.61
N THR A 396 23.83 -12.38 -34.35
CA THR A 396 24.65 -13.27 -35.20
C THR A 396 24.65 -12.89 -36.68
N ASP A 397 23.74 -12.01 -37.09
CA ASP A 397 23.62 -11.53 -38.46
C ASP A 397 24.66 -10.44 -38.74
N HIS A 398 25.68 -10.79 -39.51
CA HIS A 398 26.78 -9.89 -39.86
C HIS A 398 26.33 -8.60 -40.59
N HIS A 399 25.21 -8.64 -41.34
CA HIS A 399 24.69 -7.43 -41.97
C HIS A 399 24.12 -6.47 -40.93
N LYS A 400 23.40 -6.99 -39.94
CA LYS A 400 22.87 -6.18 -38.83
C LYS A 400 23.99 -5.64 -37.95
N ILE A 401 25.01 -6.45 -37.66
CA ILE A 401 26.19 -5.99 -36.91
C ILE A 401 26.82 -4.80 -37.63
N ARG A 402 27.02 -4.88 -38.95
CA ARG A 402 27.59 -3.78 -39.73
C ARG A 402 26.72 -2.52 -39.68
N GLN A 403 25.41 -2.65 -39.90
CA GLN A 403 24.48 -1.52 -39.84
C GLN A 403 24.48 -0.85 -38.46
N ILE A 404 24.53 -1.65 -37.39
CA ILE A 404 24.63 -1.12 -36.02
C ILE A 404 25.95 -0.40 -35.84
N GLN A 405 27.09 -0.96 -36.26
CA GLN A 405 28.40 -0.31 -36.17
C GLN A 405 28.45 1.02 -36.95
N GLU A 406 27.88 1.05 -38.16
CA GLU A 406 27.78 2.26 -38.99
C GLU A 406 26.95 3.34 -38.28
N GLN A 407 25.81 2.97 -37.70
CA GLN A 407 24.97 3.91 -36.93
C GLN A 407 25.66 4.37 -35.64
N LEU A 408 26.32 3.46 -34.93
CA LEU A 408 27.01 3.76 -33.67
C LEU A 408 28.16 4.77 -33.90
N ALA A 409 28.85 4.68 -35.04
CA ALA A 409 29.87 5.65 -35.43
C ALA A 409 29.29 7.05 -35.67
N ILE A 410 28.06 7.14 -36.19
CA ILE A 410 27.32 8.41 -36.33
C ILE A 410 26.94 8.93 -34.94
N ASP A 411 26.39 8.08 -34.07
CA ASP A 411 25.86 8.47 -32.77
C ASP A 411 26.97 8.94 -31.80
N VAL A 412 28.16 8.30 -31.82
CA VAL A 412 29.32 8.74 -31.02
C VAL A 412 29.80 10.15 -31.40
N ALA A 413 29.62 10.56 -32.66
CA ALA A 413 30.01 11.88 -33.12
C ALA A 413 29.05 12.99 -32.63
N ILE A 414 27.85 12.62 -32.14
CA ILE A 414 26.85 13.56 -31.63
C ILE A 414 27.23 13.93 -30.19
N LYS A 415 27.50 15.23 -29.96
CA LYS A 415 27.67 15.73 -28.60
C LYS A 415 26.32 15.73 -27.88
N PRO A 416 26.23 15.21 -26.65
CA PRO A 416 24.99 15.28 -25.90
C PRO A 416 24.59 16.75 -25.70
N PRO A 417 23.31 17.11 -25.90
CA PRO A 417 22.86 18.47 -25.65
C PRO A 417 23.17 18.88 -24.22
N ASN A 418 23.70 20.09 -24.05
CA ASN A 418 23.93 20.68 -22.73
C ASN A 418 22.61 21.26 -22.20
N ASP A 419 21.72 20.37 -21.74
CA ASP A 419 20.45 20.76 -21.15
C ASP A 419 20.65 21.14 -19.67
N ALA A 420 20.02 22.23 -19.24
CA ALA A 420 20.04 22.66 -17.85
C ALA A 420 19.10 21.81 -16.97
N ASN A 421 18.13 21.14 -17.58
CA ASN A 421 17.19 20.26 -16.88
C ASN A 421 17.84 18.88 -16.64
N PRO A 422 17.91 18.41 -15.39
CA PRO A 422 18.57 17.14 -15.06
C PRO A 422 17.91 15.91 -15.71
N TYR A 423 16.61 15.96 -16.03
CA TYR A 423 15.93 14.86 -16.71
C TYR A 423 16.45 14.68 -18.15
N PHE A 424 16.46 15.74 -18.94
CA PHE A 424 16.92 15.69 -20.33
C PHE A 424 18.44 15.53 -20.43
N ALA A 425 19.19 16.20 -19.54
CA ALA A 425 20.62 16.00 -19.43
C ALA A 425 20.98 14.57 -19.02
N GLY A 426 20.23 13.99 -18.08
CA GLY A 426 20.38 12.59 -17.64
C GLY A 426 20.11 11.61 -18.78
N LYS A 427 19.00 11.79 -19.51
CA LYS A 427 18.67 10.96 -20.68
C LYS A 427 19.78 10.98 -21.74
N ALA A 428 20.29 12.16 -22.08
CA ALA A 428 21.35 12.30 -23.08
C ALA A 428 22.67 11.63 -22.63
N ARG A 429 23.00 11.71 -21.33
CA ARG A 429 24.19 11.06 -20.77
C ARG A 429 24.07 9.54 -20.74
N ASP A 430 22.89 9.01 -20.42
CA ASP A 430 22.62 7.57 -20.42
C ASP A 430 22.71 6.97 -21.83
N GLU A 431 22.16 7.66 -22.84
CA GLU A 431 22.34 7.27 -24.25
C GLU A 431 23.83 7.18 -24.63
N CYS A 432 24.66 8.16 -24.26
CA CYS A 432 26.10 8.08 -24.49
C CYS A 432 26.77 6.93 -23.72
N ALA A 433 26.36 6.65 -22.48
CA ALA A 433 26.92 5.57 -21.68
C ALA A 433 26.65 4.19 -22.31
N ILE A 434 25.44 3.98 -22.84
CA ILE A 434 25.06 2.75 -23.55
C ILE A 434 25.91 2.59 -24.83
N VAL A 435 26.05 3.65 -25.62
CA VAL A 435 26.85 3.66 -26.86
C VAL A 435 28.33 3.37 -26.59
N CYS A 436 28.92 4.02 -25.57
CA CYS A 436 30.31 3.82 -25.18
C CYS A 436 30.55 2.44 -24.53
N GLY A 437 29.61 1.95 -23.73
CA GLY A 437 29.67 0.62 -23.11
C GLY A 437 29.76 -0.49 -24.14
N GLN A 438 28.98 -0.40 -25.24
CA GLN A 438 29.04 -1.37 -26.34
C GLN A 438 30.39 -1.35 -27.08
N TRP A 439 31.05 -0.20 -27.18
CA TRP A 439 32.38 -0.07 -27.80
C TRP A 439 33.49 -0.73 -26.98
N VAL A 440 33.41 -0.73 -25.64
CA VAL A 440 34.46 -1.29 -24.77
C VAL A 440 34.45 -2.82 -24.75
N VAL A 441 33.29 -3.45 -24.96
CA VAL A 441 33.15 -4.92 -24.90
C VAL A 441 33.58 -5.57 -26.23
N ASP A 442 33.51 -4.86 -27.36
CA ASP A 442 33.78 -5.39 -28.70
C ASP A 442 35.16 -4.97 -29.29
N CYS A 443 36.02 -4.25 -28.56
CA CYS A 443 37.35 -3.82 -29.03
C CYS A 443 38.52 -4.53 -28.31
N PRO A 444 39.55 -5.04 -29.02
CA PRO A 444 40.81 -5.42 -28.38
C PRO A 444 41.50 -4.19 -27.76
N PRO A 445 42.33 -4.36 -26.71
CA PRO A 445 42.83 -3.27 -25.88
C PRO A 445 43.95 -2.50 -26.58
N ILE A 446 43.62 -1.59 -27.50
CA ILE A 446 44.62 -0.68 -28.11
C ILE A 446 44.21 0.80 -28.05
N PHE A 447 42.95 1.14 -27.72
CA PHE A 447 42.47 2.54 -27.79
C PHE A 447 42.02 3.17 -26.47
N LEU A 448 42.47 2.66 -25.31
CA LEU A 448 42.12 3.22 -24.00
C LEU A 448 43.08 4.31 -23.49
N LEU A 449 44.05 4.76 -24.30
CA LEU A 449 45.10 5.68 -23.84
C LEU A 449 44.86 7.17 -24.12
N SER A 450 43.76 7.56 -24.76
CA SER A 450 43.55 8.97 -25.17
C SER A 450 42.46 9.74 -24.42
N ILE A 451 41.73 9.13 -23.47
CA ILE A 451 40.65 9.83 -22.73
C ILE A 451 41.05 10.22 -21.28
N LEU A 452 42.20 9.77 -20.77
CA LEU A 452 42.65 10.07 -19.40
C LEU A 452 43.72 11.18 -19.27
N TYR A 453 44.06 11.90 -20.34
CA TYR A 453 45.15 12.90 -20.28
C TYR A 453 44.79 14.26 -20.87
N THR A 454 43.85 14.98 -20.24
CA THR A 454 43.81 16.45 -20.33
C THR A 454 43.27 17.06 -19.03
N SER A 455 44.10 17.09 -17.99
CA SER A 455 44.07 18.12 -16.95
C SER A 455 45.49 18.34 -16.40
N SER A 456 46.34 19.03 -17.17
CA SER A 456 47.57 19.58 -16.63
C SER A 456 47.26 20.86 -15.85
N SER A 457 47.19 20.78 -14.53
CA SER A 457 47.42 21.92 -13.65
C SER A 457 48.77 21.71 -12.96
N THR A 458 49.68 22.62 -13.29
CA THR A 458 51.05 22.75 -12.80
C THR A 458 51.04 22.97 -11.29
N ILE A 459 51.69 22.08 -10.53
CA ILE A 459 52.13 22.33 -9.15
C ILE A 459 53.67 22.34 -9.19
N LEU A 460 54.27 23.46 -8.79
CA LEU A 460 55.71 23.62 -8.61
C LEU A 460 56.19 22.89 -7.33
N PRO A 461 57.43 22.37 -7.28
CA PRO A 461 57.96 21.63 -6.14
C PRO A 461 58.57 22.57 -5.06
N PRO A 462 58.86 22.06 -3.85
CA PRO A 462 59.04 22.88 -2.65
C PRO A 462 60.47 23.41 -2.49
N MET A 463 60.57 24.58 -1.87
CA MET A 463 61.65 24.95 -0.93
C MET A 463 61.02 25.42 0.37
#